data_AF-A0A7S1MA49-F1
#
_entry.id   AF-A0A7S1MA49-F1
#
_cell.length_a   1.000
_cell.length_b   1.000
_cell.length_c   1.000
_cell.angle_alpha   90.00
_cell.angle_beta   90.00
_cell.angle_gamma   90.00
#
_symmetry.space_group_name_H-M   'P 1'
#
loop_
_entity.id
_entity.type
_entity.pdbx_description
1 polymer ?
#
loop_
_entity_poly.entity_id
_entity_poly.type
_entity_poly.pdbx_seq_one_letter_code
_entity_poly.pdbx_strand_id
1 'polypeptide(L)'
;QGKYAKEYCAKVEGELQKICDTILGLLDTNLIAKATTGESRVFYQKMKADYYRYIAEFSDGAKKSQAAESARLAYEEASKVAEKDLVVTHPIRLGLALNYSVF
;
A
#
# COMPACT_ATOMS: atom_id res chain seq x y z
N GLN A 1 17.20 -30.26 -0.93
CA GLN A 1 15.80 -29.82 -1.11
C GLN A 1 15.59 -28.34 -0.77
N GLY A 2 16.15 -27.80 0.32
CA GLY A 2 16.01 -26.36 0.66
C GLY A 2 16.58 -25.34 -0.34
N LYS A 3 17.55 -25.72 -1.19
CA LYS A 3 18.14 -24.83 -2.21
C LYS A 3 17.11 -24.44 -3.29
N TYR A 4 16.41 -25.42 -3.86
CA TYR A 4 15.39 -25.19 -4.89
C TYR A 4 14.18 -24.40 -4.35
N ALA A 5 13.80 -24.63 -3.08
CA ALA A 5 12.74 -23.87 -2.43
C ALA A 5 13.10 -22.38 -2.30
N LYS A 6 14.35 -22.06 -1.90
CA LYS A 6 14.83 -20.68 -1.80
C LYS A 6 14.93 -19.99 -3.17
N GLU A 7 15.43 -20.69 -4.18
CA GLU A 7 15.51 -20.17 -5.55
C GLU A 7 14.12 -19.85 -6.13
N TYR A 8 13.14 -20.74 -5.89
CA TYR A 8 11.76 -20.50 -6.32
C TYR A 8 11.10 -19.35 -5.54
N CYS A 9 11.31 -19.26 -4.23
CA CYS A 9 10.83 -18.16 -3.40
C CYS A 9 11.34 -16.81 -3.92
N ALA A 10 12.64 -16.71 -4.18
CA ALA A 10 13.24 -15.49 -4.74
C ALA A 10 12.68 -15.12 -6.12
N LYS A 11 12.34 -16.11 -6.95
CA LYS A 11 11.66 -15.86 -8.23
C LYS A 11 10.27 -15.26 -8.02
N VAL A 12 9.47 -15.84 -7.13
CA VAL A 12 8.11 -15.37 -6.81
C VAL A 12 8.15 -13.97 -6.18
N GLU A 13 9.05 -13.72 -5.24
CA GLU A 13 9.27 -12.40 -4.64
C GLU A 13 9.64 -11.36 -5.70
N GLY A 14 10.49 -11.72 -6.68
CA GLY A 14 10.84 -10.85 -7.80
C GLY A 14 9.65 -10.52 -8.71
N GLU A 15 8.71 -11.44 -8.90
CA GLU A 15 7.47 -11.20 -9.65
C GLU A 15 6.50 -10.30 -8.85
N LEU A 16 6.33 -10.57 -7.55
CA LEU A 16 5.53 -9.76 -6.65
C LEU A 16 6.04 -8.32 -6.56
N GLN A 17 7.36 -8.12 -6.44
CA GLN A 17 7.97 -6.80 -6.41
C GLN A 17 7.63 -6.01 -7.68
N LYS A 18 7.80 -6.62 -8.87
CA LYS A 18 7.49 -5.95 -10.15
C LYS A 18 6.03 -5.53 -10.25
N ILE A 19 5.11 -6.38 -9.80
CA ILE A 19 3.68 -6.05 -9.79
C ILE A 19 3.41 -4.88 -8.84
N CYS A 20 3.97 -4.91 -7.64
CA CYS A 20 3.81 -3.83 -6.67
C CYS A 20 4.36 -2.51 -7.21
N ASP A 21 5.58 -2.51 -7.76
CA ASP A 21 6.21 -1.31 -8.33
C ASP A 21 5.41 -0.74 -9.50
N THR A 22 4.84 -1.59 -10.35
CA THR A 22 4.00 -1.18 -11.49
C THR A 22 2.73 -0.47 -10.99
N ILE A 23 2.05 -1.03 -9.98
CA ILE A 23 0.84 -0.43 -9.44
C ILE A 23 1.15 0.86 -8.66
N LEU A 24 2.22 0.89 -7.88
CA LEU A 24 2.68 2.09 -7.17
C LEU A 24 2.99 3.23 -8.16
N GLY A 25 3.69 2.93 -9.26
CA GLY A 25 3.96 3.90 -10.32
C GLY A 25 2.69 4.46 -10.97
N LEU A 26 1.69 3.61 -11.23
CA LEU A 26 0.39 4.02 -11.75
C LEU A 26 -0.39 4.89 -10.76
N LEU A 27 -0.36 4.53 -9.48
CA LEU A 27 -1.02 5.29 -8.41
C LEU A 27 -0.45 6.70 -8.31
N ASP A 28 0.88 6.82 -8.24
CA ASP A 28 1.54 8.11 -8.06
C ASP A 28 1.47 9.01 -9.29
N THR A 29 1.65 8.44 -10.48
CA THR A 29 1.74 9.25 -11.71
C THR A 29 0.37 9.63 -12.26
N ASN A 30 -0.64 8.77 -12.07
CA ASN A 30 -1.92 8.91 -12.75
C ASN A 30 -3.11 9.03 -11.79
N LEU A 31 -3.30 8.05 -10.90
CA LEU A 31 -4.57 7.90 -10.20
C LEU A 31 -4.73 8.89 -9.05
N ILE A 32 -3.71 9.03 -8.19
CA ILE A 32 -3.73 9.96 -7.06
C ILE A 32 -3.74 11.40 -7.57
N ALA A 33 -2.92 11.72 -8.57
CA ALA A 33 -2.84 13.06 -9.15
C ALA A 33 -4.14 13.53 -9.82
N LYS A 34 -4.90 12.60 -10.41
CA LYS A 34 -6.17 12.89 -11.11
C LYS A 34 -7.41 12.71 -10.23
N ALA A 35 -7.27 12.21 -9.01
CA ALA A 35 -8.39 12.04 -8.09
C ALA A 35 -8.92 13.40 -7.64
N THR A 36 -10.16 13.72 -8.00
CA THR A 36 -10.79 15.00 -7.69
C THR A 36 -11.62 14.95 -6.41
N THR A 37 -12.26 13.81 -6.13
CA THR A 37 -13.12 13.60 -4.96
C THR A 37 -12.33 13.09 -3.76
N GLY A 38 -12.75 13.45 -2.54
CA GLY A 38 -12.15 12.92 -1.31
C GLY A 38 -12.21 11.39 -1.25
N GLU A 39 -13.33 10.81 -1.67
CA GLU A 39 -13.51 9.35 -1.73
C GLU A 39 -12.47 8.65 -2.63
N SER A 40 -12.27 9.14 -3.85
CA SER A 40 -11.29 8.56 -4.78
C SER A 40 -9.85 8.78 -4.31
N ARG A 41 -9.53 9.94 -3.71
CA ARG A 41 -8.21 10.19 -3.11
C ARG A 41 -7.91 9.21 -1.99
N VAL A 42 -8.86 9.02 -1.06
CA VAL A 42 -8.71 8.08 0.05
C VAL A 42 -8.55 6.66 -0.48
N PHE A 43 -9.34 6.26 -1.47
CA PHE A 43 -9.27 4.94 -2.07
C PHE A 43 -7.89 4.66 -2.68
N TYR A 44 -7.36 5.56 -3.50
CA TYR A 44 -6.05 5.35 -4.13
C TYR A 44 -4.87 5.47 -3.16
N GLN A 45 -4.93 6.37 -2.17
CA GLN A 45 -3.92 6.45 -1.12
C GLN A 45 -3.92 5.19 -0.23
N LYS A 46 -5.11 4.67 0.10
CA LYS A 46 -5.24 3.39 0.80
C LYS A 46 -4.62 2.24 -0.03
N MET A 47 -4.92 2.19 -1.33
CA MET A 47 -4.30 1.18 -2.21
C MET A 47 -2.77 1.30 -2.20
N LYS A 48 -2.22 2.51 -2.28
CA LYS A 48 -0.78 2.75 -2.20
C LYS A 48 -0.18 2.17 -0.92
N ALA A 49 -0.84 2.41 0.22
CA ALA A 49 -0.42 1.87 1.51
C ALA A 49 -0.46 0.34 1.55
N ASP A 50 -1.52 -0.28 1.00
CA ASP A 50 -1.66 -1.74 0.91
C ASP A 50 -0.53 -2.37 0.06
N TYR A 51 -0.13 -1.76 -1.06
CA TYR A 51 0.98 -2.27 -1.88
C TYR A 51 2.34 -2.14 -1.20
N TYR A 52 2.59 -1.05 -0.47
CA TYR A 52 3.80 -0.96 0.36
C TYR A 52 3.81 -1.97 1.51
N ARG A 53 2.64 -2.24 2.11
CA ARG A 53 2.50 -3.30 3.11
C ARG A 53 2.86 -4.67 2.52
N TYR A 54 2.37 -4.99 1.32
CA TYR A 54 2.76 -6.24 0.65
C TYR A 54 4.27 -6.32 0.42
N ILE A 55 4.92 -5.24 -0.02
CA ILE A 55 6.38 -5.20 -0.16
C ILE A 55 7.08 -5.48 1.18
N ALA A 56 6.57 -4.92 2.28
CA ALA A 56 7.14 -5.13 3.61
C ALA A 56 6.98 -6.57 4.14
N GLU A 57 5.96 -7.32 3.69
CA GLU A 57 5.70 -8.70 4.11
C GLU A 57 6.76 -9.69 3.61
N PHE A 58 7.30 -9.48 2.40
CA PHE A 58 8.32 -10.36 1.81
C PHE A 58 9.72 -9.73 1.73
N SER A 59 9.89 -8.48 2.16
CA SER A 59 11.20 -7.82 2.22
C SER A 59 11.89 -8.05 3.56
N ASP A 60 13.22 -7.91 3.56
CA ASP A 60 14.06 -7.99 4.76
C ASP A 60 14.92 -6.74 4.98
N GLY A 61 15.38 -6.57 6.21
CA GLY A 61 16.33 -5.53 6.62
C GLY A 61 15.87 -4.12 6.25
N ALA A 62 16.75 -3.35 5.60
CA ALA A 62 16.48 -1.96 5.24
C ALA A 62 15.31 -1.79 4.26
N LYS A 63 15.11 -2.75 3.34
CA LYS A 63 13.99 -2.69 2.38
C LYS A 63 12.65 -2.80 3.09
N LYS A 64 12.56 -3.70 4.07
CA LYS A 64 11.38 -3.85 4.91
C LYS A 64 11.05 -2.56 5.66
N SER A 65 12.05 -1.97 6.31
CA SER A 65 11.85 -0.71 7.07
C SER A 65 11.42 0.44 6.17
N GLN A 66 11.98 0.57 4.97
CA GLN A 66 11.60 1.60 4.00
C GLN A 66 10.18 1.40 3.46
N ALA A 67 9.81 0.16 3.13
CA ALA A 67 8.47 -0.17 2.66
C ALA A 67 7.42 0.05 3.77
N ALA A 68 7.72 -0.36 5.00
CA ALA A 68 6.87 -0.14 6.15
C ALA A 68 6.65 1.36 6.42
N GLU A 69 7.71 2.17 6.39
CA GLU A 69 7.58 3.61 6.57
C GLU A 69 6.76 4.26 5.44
N SER A 70 6.95 3.81 4.20
CA SER A 70 6.17 4.28 3.06
C SER A 70 4.68 3.91 3.18
N ALA A 71 4.36 2.71 3.67
CA ALA A 71 3.00 2.30 3.98
C ALA A 71 2.38 3.17 5.08
N ARG A 72 3.12 3.41 6.17
CA ARG A 72 2.69 4.27 7.29
C ARG A 72 2.33 5.67 6.81
N LEU A 73 3.20 6.30 6.03
CA LEU A 73 2.98 7.64 5.49
C LEU A 73 1.76 7.70 4.57
N ALA A 74 1.57 6.68 3.72
CA ALA A 74 0.40 6.60 2.84
C ALA A 74 -0.91 6.40 3.63
N TYR A 75 -0.91 5.58 4.68
CA TYR A 75 -2.07 5.41 5.57
C TYR A 75 -2.40 6.69 6.34
N GLU A 76 -1.40 7.43 6.82
CA GLU A 76 -1.61 8.72 7.50
C GLU A 76 -2.22 9.75 6.56
N GLU A 77 -1.72 9.85 5.33
CA GLU A 77 -2.28 10.77 4.34
C GLU A 77 -3.70 10.40 3.95
N ALA A 78 -3.98 9.10 3.73
CA ALA A 78 -5.33 8.61 3.49
C ALA A 78 -6.26 8.94 4.66
N SER A 79 -5.78 8.83 5.90
CA SER A 79 -6.56 9.11 7.12
C SER A 79 -6.92 10.59 7.23
N LYS A 80 -5.96 11.49 6.97
CA LYS A 80 -6.20 12.94 6.96
C LYS A 80 -7.27 13.33 5.94
N VAL A 81 -7.20 12.79 4.72
CA VAL A 81 -8.21 13.06 3.69
C VAL A 81 -9.57 12.46 4.08
N ALA A 82 -9.58 11.25 4.63
CA ALA A 82 -10.82 10.59 5.06
C ALA A 82 -11.50 11.32 6.23
N GLU A 83 -10.73 11.85 7.18
CA GLU A 83 -11.24 12.64 8.30
C GLU A 83 -11.89 13.95 7.85
N LYS A 84 -11.31 14.58 6.83
CA LYS A 84 -11.77 15.84 6.29
C LYS A 84 -12.99 15.68 5.37
N ASP A 85 -12.96 14.69 4.48
CA ASP A 85 -13.89 14.63 3.34
C ASP A 85 -14.95 13.52 3.47
N LEU A 86 -14.79 12.57 4.41
CA LEU A 86 -15.71 11.43 4.58
C LEU A 86 -16.31 11.37 5.98
N VAL A 87 -17.60 11.06 6.06
CA VAL A 87 -18.28 10.81 7.34
C VAL A 87 -17.73 9.56 8.04
N VAL A 88 -17.82 9.51 9.37
CA VAL A 88 -17.25 8.42 10.19
C VAL A 88 -17.81 7.03 9.88
N THR A 89 -19.03 6.95 9.31
CA THR A 89 -19.68 5.70 8.91
C THR A 89 -19.37 5.28 7.46
N HIS A 90 -18.57 6.06 6.72
CA HIS A 90 -18.29 5.79 5.33
C HIS A 90 -17.51 4.47 5.17
N PRO A 91 -17.94 3.51 4.32
CA PRO A 91 -17.31 2.19 4.21
C PRO A 91 -15.81 2.24 3.91
N ILE A 92 -15.37 3.16 3.05
CA ILE A 92 -13.95 3.33 2.71
C ILE A 92 -13.13 3.84 3.92
N ARG A 93 -13.70 4.72 4.75
CA ARG A 93 -13.03 5.22 5.97
C ARG A 93 -12.90 4.10 7.02
N LEU A 94 -13.95 3.27 7.16
CA LEU A 94 -13.89 2.09 8.02
C LEU A 94 -12.88 1.06 7.51
N GLY A 95 -12.88 0.77 6.21
CA GLY A 95 -11.93 -0.15 5.58
C GLY A 95 -10.49 0.35 5.65
N LEU A 96 -10.27 1.66 5.57
CA LEU A 96 -8.96 2.28 5.80
C LEU A 96 -8.50 2.06 7.25
N ALA A 97 -9.35 2.37 8.23
CA ALA A 97 -9.02 2.19 9.65
C ALA A 97 -8.72 0.72 9.99
N LEU A 98 -9.52 -0.22 9.43
CA LEU A 98 -9.29 -1.64 9.57
C LEU A 98 -7.91 -2.04 9.01
N ASN A 99 -7.61 -1.68 7.77
CA ASN A 99 -6.33 -2.04 7.15
C ASN A 99 -5.14 -1.40 7.85
N TYR A 100 -5.28 -0.18 8.34
CA TYR A 100 -4.22 0.48 9.10
C TYR A 100 -4.01 -0.18 10.47
N SER A 101 -5.05 -0.69 11.13
CA SER A 101 -4.92 -1.39 12.42
C SER A 101 -4.23 -2.77 12.34
N VAL A 102 -4.25 -3.39 11.16
CA VAL A 102 -3.59 -4.68 10.89
C VAL A 102 -2.11 -4.48 10.59
N PHE A 103 -1.74 -3.30 10.11
CA PHE A 103 -0.38 -2.91 9.78
C PHE A 103 0.41 -2.51 11.03
#